data_AF-A0A0F9CBY7-F1
#
_entry.id   AF-A0A0F9CBY7-F1
#
_cell.length_a   1.000
_cell.length_b   1.000
_cell.length_c   1.000
_cell.angle_alpha   90.00
_cell.angle_beta   90.00
_cell.angle_gamma   90.00
#
_symmetry.space_group_name_H-M   'P 1'
#
loop_
_entity.id
_entity.type
_entity.pdbx_description
1 polymer ?
#
loop_
_entity_poly.entity_id
_entity_poly.type
_entity_poly.pdbx_seq_one_letter_code
_entity_poly.pdbx_strand_id
1 'polypeptide(L)' 'MSSCERCWSESRMYSNYSELIKRTPSCTPEEQAGPGAIVCPQCQRKTVHQYTGECMACHRWNEKELK' A
#
# COMPACT_ATOMS: atom_id res chain seq x y z
N MET A 1 0.71 3.99 11.47
CA MET A 1 1.55 3.47 10.38
C MET A 1 0.80 2.29 9.77
N SER A 2 0.16 2.50 8.62
CA SER A 2 -0.38 1.40 7.83
C SER A 2 0.80 0.56 7.34
N SER A 3 0.91 -0.65 7.83
CA SER A 3 1.92 -1.60 7.41
C SER A 3 1.69 -1.95 5.94
N CYS A 4 2.70 -1.78 5.09
CA CYS A 4 2.68 -2.16 3.68
C CYS A 4 2.13 -3.58 3.48
N GLU A 5 1.16 -3.76 2.57
CA GLU A 5 0.51 -5.05 2.31
C GLU A 5 1.51 -6.13 1.87
N ARG A 6 2.52 -5.76 1.08
CA ARG A 6 3.63 -6.66 0.75
C ARG A 6 4.40 -7.11 2.00
N CYS A 7 4.73 -6.18 2.91
CA CYS A 7 5.42 -6.52 4.16
C CYS A 7 4.55 -7.39 5.07
N TRP A 8 3.22 -7.17 5.08
CA TRP A 8 2.28 -8.06 5.77
C TRP A 8 2.28 -9.47 5.17
N SER A 9 2.24 -9.59 3.85
CA SER A 9 2.29 -10.89 3.16
C SER A 9 3.61 -11.62 3.42
N GLU A 10 4.73 -10.90 3.44
CA GLU A 10 6.06 -11.46 3.67
C GLU A 10 6.38 -11.66 5.16
N SER A 11 5.57 -11.13 6.09
CA SER A 11 5.82 -11.20 7.54
C SER A 11 6.00 -12.62 8.07
N ARG A 12 5.38 -13.61 7.44
CA ARG A 12 5.53 -15.03 7.82
C ARG A 12 6.90 -15.62 7.47
N MET A 13 7.67 -14.96 6.62
CA MET A 13 9.01 -15.38 6.20
C MET A 13 10.12 -14.73 7.04
N TYR A 14 9.80 -13.77 7.91
CA TYR A 14 10.78 -13.03 8.69
C TYR A 14 10.44 -13.07 10.18
N SER A 15 11.46 -13.26 11.02
CA SER A 15 11.33 -13.31 12.48
C SER A 15 10.99 -11.94 13.11
N ASN A 16 11.18 -10.84 12.38
CA ASN A 16 10.95 -9.50 12.90
C ASN A 16 10.50 -8.50 11.81
N TYR A 17 9.37 -7.82 12.05
CA TYR A 17 8.84 -6.74 11.21
C TYR A 17 9.83 -5.58 11.01
N SER A 18 10.74 -5.37 11.98
CA SER A 18 11.79 -4.34 11.94
C SER A 18 12.81 -4.57 10.81
N GLU A 19 13.00 -5.82 10.37
CA GLU A 19 13.90 -6.12 9.24
C GLU A 19 13.22 -5.91 7.89
N LEU A 20 11.91 -6.11 7.82
CA LEU A 20 11.11 -5.86 6.62
C LEU A 20 11.09 -4.36 6.25
N ILE A 21 10.96 -3.48 7.23
CA ILE A 21 10.95 -2.02 7.01
C ILE A 21 12.33 -1.42 6.67
N LYS A 22 13.42 -2.17 6.87
CA LYS A 22 14.79 -1.74 6.52
C LYS A 22 15.16 -2.08 5.06
N ARG A 23 14.27 -2.75 4.31
CA ARG A 23 14.55 -3.11 2.91
C ARG A 23 14.71 -1.88 2.04
N THR A 24 15.83 -1.82 1.35
CA THR A 24 16.11 -0.91 0.24
C THR A 24 16.13 -1.71 -1.07
N PRO A 25 15.40 -1.25 -2.11
CA PRO A 25 14.52 -0.08 -2.12
C PRO A 25 13.25 -0.29 -1.29
N SER A 26 12.71 0.82 -0.77
CA SER A 26 11.40 0.86 -0.10
C SER A 26 10.32 0.27 -1.01
N CYS A 27 9.28 -0.35 -0.43
CA CYS A 27 8.16 -0.85 -1.23
C CYS A 27 7.56 0.26 -2.09
N THR A 28 7.24 -0.06 -3.34
CA THR A 28 6.56 0.90 -4.22
C THR A 28 5.13 1.17 -3.72
N PRO A 29 4.52 2.30 -4.09
CA PRO A 29 3.13 2.56 -3.77
C PRO A 29 2.16 1.43 -4.19
N GLU A 30 2.44 0.76 -5.32
CA GLU A 30 1.66 -0.39 -5.80
C GLU A 30 1.79 -1.60 -4.87
N GLU A 31 3.01 -1.89 -4.39
CA GLU A 31 3.27 -2.97 -3.45
C GLU A 31 2.67 -2.69 -2.06
N GLN A 32 2.68 -1.42 -1.66
CA GLN A 32 2.04 -0.97 -0.43
C GLN A 32 0.52 -1.07 -0.49
N ALA A 33 -0.09 -0.84 -1.66
CA ALA A 33 -1.52 -0.86 -1.85
C ALA A 33 -2.14 -2.28 -1.87
N GLY A 34 -1.32 -3.30 -2.15
CA GLY A 34 -1.72 -4.70 -2.15
C GLY A 34 -2.24 -5.21 -3.50
N PRO A 35 -2.42 -6.53 -3.65
CA PRO A 35 -2.79 -7.17 -4.92
C PRO A 35 -4.15 -6.73 -5.47
N GLY A 36 -5.10 -6.47 -4.56
CA GLY A 36 -6.44 -5.96 -4.86
C GLY A 36 -6.52 -4.43 -4.99
N ALA A 37 -5.38 -3.73 -5.06
CA ALA A 37 -5.38 -2.28 -5.22
C ALA A 37 -6.17 -1.82 -6.45
N ILE A 38 -6.78 -0.64 -6.39
CA ILE A 38 -7.47 -0.05 -7.54
C ILE A 38 -6.72 1.17 -8.08
N VAL A 39 -7.12 1.62 -9.27
CA VAL A 39 -6.49 2.78 -9.93
C VAL A 39 -6.92 4.06 -9.22
N CYS A 40 -5.95 4.86 -8.79
CA CYS A 40 -6.21 6.19 -8.26
C CYS A 40 -6.56 7.13 -9.42
N PRO A 41 -7.67 7.87 -9.38
CA PRO A 41 -8.06 8.77 -10.47
C PRO A 41 -7.16 10.02 -10.56
N GLN A 42 -6.40 10.34 -9.51
CA GLN A 42 -5.48 11.49 -9.50
C GLN A 42 -4.15 11.17 -10.18
N CYS A 43 -3.47 10.12 -9.73
CA CYS A 43 -2.16 9.74 -10.27
C CYS A 43 -2.22 8.67 -11.36
N GLN A 44 -3.42 8.14 -11.67
CA GLN A 44 -3.67 7.13 -12.70
C GLN A 44 -2.85 5.83 -12.54
N ARG A 45 -2.43 5.53 -11.30
CA ARG A 45 -1.65 4.32 -10.94
C ARG A 45 -2.47 3.41 -10.03
N LYS A 46 -2.17 2.10 -10.04
CA LYS A 46 -2.84 1.08 -9.22
C LYS A 46 -2.34 1.11 -7.76
N THR A 47 -2.62 2.22 -7.07
CA THR A 47 -2.01 2.57 -5.78
C THR A 47 -3.02 2.84 -4.68
N VAL A 48 -4.33 2.67 -4.95
CA VAL A 48 -5.35 2.78 -3.91
C VAL A 48 -5.36 1.49 -3.11
N HIS A 49 -5.08 1.60 -1.81
CA HIS A 49 -4.95 0.47 -0.91
C HIS A 49 -6.24 -0.32 -0.80
N GLN A 50 -6.14 -1.64 -0.97
CA GLN A 50 -7.30 -2.53 -1.06
C GLN A 50 -8.22 -2.48 0.18
N TYR A 51 -7.66 -2.25 1.38
CA TYR A 51 -8.44 -2.15 2.63
C TYR A 51 -8.77 -0.72 3.10
N THR A 52 -7.84 0.24 3.00
CA THR A 52 -8.07 1.60 3.53
C THR A 52 -8.69 2.54 2.50
N GLY A 53 -8.62 2.22 1.20
CA GLY A 53 -9.05 3.11 0.13
C GLY A 53 -8.16 4.35 -0.05
N GLU A 54 -7.03 4.42 0.65
CA GLU A 54 -6.08 5.53 0.51
C GLU A 54 -5.12 5.28 -0.65
N CYS A 55 -4.81 6.34 -1.42
CA CYS A 55 -3.77 6.23 -2.43
C CYS A 55 -2.39 6.26 -1.76
N MET A 56 -1.62 5.17 -1.87
CA MET A 56 -0.26 5.05 -1.32
C MET A 56 0.78 5.92 -2.04
N ALA A 57 0.44 6.49 -3.20
CA ALA A 57 1.29 7.44 -3.94
C ALA A 57 0.95 8.90 -3.60
N CYS A 58 -0.33 9.22 -3.43
CA CYS A 58 -0.79 10.59 -3.18
C CYS A 58 -1.00 10.89 -1.68
N HIS A 59 -1.07 9.86 -0.84
CA HIS A 59 -1.43 9.93 0.59
C HIS A 59 -2.70 10.77 0.87
N ARG A 60 -3.68 10.70 -0.03
CA ARG A 60 -4.98 11.39 0.10
C ARG A 60 -6.11 10.37 -0.02
N TRP A 61 -7.13 10.54 0.81
CA TRP A 61 -8.39 9.80 0.74
C TRP A 61 -9.28 10.45 -0.33
N ASN A 62 -9.91 9.63 -1.17
CA ASN A 62 -10.76 10.12 -2.24
C ASN A 62 -12.23 9.93 -1.84
N GLU A 63 -12.73 10.80 -0.96
CA GLU A 63 -14.11 10.82 -0.43
C GLU A 63 -15.21 11.09 -1.46
N LYS A 64 -14.95 10.96 -2.77
CA LYS A 64 -15.90 11.43 -3.80
C LYS A 64 -16.67 10.35 -4.56
N GLU A 65 -16.59 9.07 -4.20
CA GLU A 65 -17.39 8.02 -4.85
C GLU A 65 -17.98 6.96 -3.89
N LEU A 66 -18.51 7.39 -2.74
CA LEU A 66 -19.60 6.67 -2.09
C LEU A 66 -20.89 7.43 -2.39
N LYS A 67 -21.50 7.09 -3.54
CA LYS A 67 -22.92 7.39 -3.80
C LYS A 67 -23.80 6.53 -2.90
#